data_AF-A0A839H7Z1-F1
#
_entry.id   AF-A0A839H7Z1-F1
#
_cell.length_a   1.000
_cell.length_b   1.000
_cell.length_c   1.000
_cell.angle_alpha   90.00
_cell.angle_beta   90.00
_cell.angle_gamma   90.00
#
_symmetry.space_group_name_H-M   'P 1'
#
loop_
_entity.id
_entity.type
_entity.pdbx_description
1 polymer ?
#
loop_
_entity_poly.entity_id
_entity_poly.type
_entity_poly.pdbx_seq_one_letter_code
_entity_poly.pdbx_strand_id
1 'polypeptide(L)'
;MKINTNMASLFAYRSLAGQEHHLQKITQRLASGVRINNAVDDAAGLGITERMTAHIRGLNQSHRNVNDGVSLLQTADSALGSVGDALQRIREIAVQAANDTYSTTDRSSMQSEVSQLMLEINRVAIDTQFNGKSLMDGTGSLMGGSENEQFVISGLRGSWLRESESRIAEYYGLEGKGSDFKIILEEDAPGGTIASITPLANGTKEMRVDMLDFTAPDGLGGFSADRVIAHEMVHTVMVDNMNLFAMPWWFIEGTAEFIHGADERVEADFTTAAALVAAVPTVQPTTSFEYSSAYVAVRFLNEQMSGGIKSIMAELGTGATFDQALAATTGFADDAAFRAAYTGATGQSYVQGLWDGGYFSNEDTGAIGGADADGGEVLTGASVIPDTGGYTYDPLSNYAEIWPGGFDRSASANTFALQIGENSGDSLAVSIGATTINALGLAGIDVSTAPQTVIGKVDLAIDYLNEQRGRVGASINRLDHTINSIAHNIETTSAARSRILDTDFARETGELTRQQILQQSSQTILAQANKLPQQVLSLLG
;
A
#
# COMPACT_ATOMS: atom_id res chain seq x y z
N MET A 1 -6.30 -95.70 36.10
CA MET A 1 -6.16 -95.20 34.71
C MET A 1 -7.47 -95.45 33.97
N LYS A 2 -8.07 -94.43 33.33
CA LYS A 2 -9.23 -94.63 32.43
C LYS A 2 -8.69 -94.93 31.03
N ILE A 3 -9.05 -96.06 30.43
CA ILE A 3 -8.47 -96.56 29.16
C ILE A 3 -9.08 -95.86 27.93
N ASN A 4 -10.31 -95.38 28.02
CA ASN A 4 -11.04 -94.74 26.91
C ASN A 4 -10.59 -93.31 26.56
N THR A 5 -9.75 -92.66 27.36
CA THR A 5 -9.32 -91.28 27.09
C THR A 5 -7.84 -91.14 27.42
N ASN A 6 -6.99 -91.03 26.38
CA ASN A 6 -5.56 -90.82 26.52
C ASN A 6 -5.27 -89.33 26.79
N MET A 7 -5.24 -88.96 28.06
CA MET A 7 -4.98 -87.59 28.49
C MET A 7 -3.59 -87.08 28.08
N ALA A 8 -2.58 -87.96 28.01
CA ALA A 8 -1.21 -87.59 27.63
C ALA A 8 -1.10 -87.23 26.14
N SER A 9 -1.75 -88.00 25.26
CA SER A 9 -1.84 -87.69 23.83
C SER A 9 -2.70 -86.45 23.57
N LEU A 10 -3.82 -86.29 24.27
CA LEU A 10 -4.67 -85.09 24.13
C LEU A 10 -3.96 -83.81 24.61
N PHE A 11 -3.06 -83.92 25.59
CA PHE A 11 -2.22 -82.82 26.06
C PHE A 11 -1.12 -82.50 25.03
N ALA A 12 -0.40 -83.53 24.55
CA ALA A 12 0.64 -83.37 23.53
C ALA A 12 0.08 -82.79 22.22
N TYR A 13 -1.10 -83.23 21.79
CA TYR A 13 -1.80 -82.70 20.61
C TYR A 13 -2.20 -81.23 20.80
N ARG A 14 -2.77 -80.86 21.95
CA ARG A 14 -3.08 -79.44 22.26
C ARG A 14 -1.82 -78.57 22.29
N SER A 15 -0.72 -79.11 22.81
CA SER A 15 0.58 -78.42 22.82
C SER A 15 1.15 -78.21 21.42
N LEU A 16 1.09 -79.25 20.56
CA LEU A 16 1.50 -79.18 19.15
C LEU A 16 0.66 -78.18 18.35
N ALA A 17 -0.67 -78.22 18.48
CA ALA A 17 -1.56 -77.27 17.81
C ALA A 17 -1.27 -75.82 18.22
N GLY A 18 -0.93 -75.58 19.49
CA GLY A 18 -0.48 -74.27 19.96
C GLY A 18 0.85 -73.81 19.36
N GLN A 19 1.79 -74.74 19.14
CA GLN A 19 3.09 -74.45 18.51
C GLN A 19 2.95 -74.18 17.01
N GLU A 20 2.08 -74.91 16.30
CA GLU A 20 1.80 -74.67 14.88
C GLU A 20 1.22 -73.27 14.65
N HIS A 21 0.29 -72.83 15.50
CA HIS A 21 -0.25 -71.46 15.44
C HIS A 21 0.83 -70.40 15.72
N HIS A 22 1.76 -70.67 16.64
CA HIS A 22 2.86 -69.74 16.94
C HIS A 22 3.87 -69.66 15.78
N LEU A 23 4.18 -70.78 15.14
CA LEU A 23 5.02 -70.85 13.95
C LEU A 23 4.40 -70.09 12.76
N GLN A 24 3.09 -70.25 12.54
CA GLN A 24 2.35 -69.49 11.53
C GLN A 24 2.44 -67.98 11.77
N LYS A 25 2.35 -67.54 13.02
CA LYS A 25 2.46 -66.11 13.37
C LYS A 25 3.86 -65.55 13.13
N ILE A 26 4.92 -66.28 13.50
CA ILE A 26 6.31 -65.87 13.26
C ILE A 26 6.62 -65.82 11.76
N THR A 27 6.22 -66.84 11.02
CA THR A 27 6.40 -66.87 9.55
C THR A 27 5.65 -65.72 8.86
N GLN A 28 4.44 -65.39 9.31
CA GLN A 28 3.71 -64.22 8.82
C GLN A 28 4.46 -62.91 9.08
N ARG A 29 5.00 -62.71 10.29
CA ARG A 29 5.77 -61.50 10.65
C ARG A 29 7.10 -61.36 9.91
N LEU A 30 7.78 -62.47 9.66
CA LEU A 30 9.01 -62.51 8.87
C LEU A 30 8.73 -62.24 7.39
N ALA A 31 7.63 -62.81 6.86
CA ALA A 31 7.23 -62.62 5.48
C ALA A 31 6.72 -61.19 5.19
N SER A 32 5.97 -60.59 6.11
CA SER A 32 5.45 -59.23 5.95
C SER A 32 6.45 -58.14 6.36
N GLY A 33 7.50 -58.50 7.11
CA GLY A 33 8.45 -57.55 7.69
C GLY A 33 7.86 -56.69 8.81
N VAL A 34 6.59 -56.90 9.19
CA VAL A 34 5.91 -56.16 10.25
C VAL A 34 5.45 -57.07 11.38
N ARG A 35 5.68 -56.62 12.61
CA ARG A 35 5.38 -57.32 13.87
C ARG A 35 3.88 -57.33 14.17
N ILE A 36 3.17 -56.28 13.76
CA ILE A 36 1.73 -56.09 13.97
C ILE A 36 1.05 -56.21 12.60
N ASN A 37 0.44 -57.36 12.30
CA ASN A 37 -0.25 -57.56 11.02
C ASN A 37 -1.76 -57.35 11.16
N ASN A 38 -2.32 -57.72 12.31
CA ASN A 38 -3.75 -57.65 12.59
C ASN A 38 -4.02 -56.99 13.95
N ALA A 39 -5.24 -56.49 14.17
CA ALA A 39 -5.66 -55.92 15.44
C ALA A 39 -5.59 -56.91 16.63
N VAL A 40 -5.63 -58.21 16.34
CA VAL A 40 -5.45 -59.29 17.34
C VAL A 40 -4.00 -59.35 17.87
N ASP A 41 -3.03 -58.84 17.11
CA ASP A 41 -1.62 -58.84 17.53
C ASP A 41 -1.32 -57.76 18.55
N ASP A 42 -1.83 -56.54 18.31
CA ASP A 42 -1.77 -55.38 19.19
C ASP A 42 -2.74 -54.30 18.66
N ALA A 43 -3.94 -54.23 19.24
CA ALA A 43 -4.96 -53.28 18.82
C ALA A 43 -4.54 -51.81 19.04
N ALA A 44 -3.82 -51.52 20.14
CA ALA A 44 -3.37 -50.18 20.46
C ALA A 44 -2.21 -49.75 19.57
N GLY A 45 -1.23 -50.63 19.37
CA GLY A 45 -0.10 -50.43 18.47
C GLY A 45 -0.53 -50.24 17.02
N LEU A 46 -1.48 -51.06 16.54
CA LEU A 46 -2.05 -50.90 15.20
C LEU A 46 -2.69 -49.51 15.05
N GLY A 47 -3.56 -49.10 15.98
CA GLY A 47 -4.22 -47.78 15.92
C GLY A 47 -3.25 -46.60 16.00
N ILE A 48 -2.14 -46.72 16.75
CA ILE A 48 -1.06 -45.70 16.74
C ILE A 48 -0.38 -45.65 15.38
N THR A 49 -0.01 -46.81 14.81
CA THR A 49 0.69 -46.87 13.52
C THR A 49 -0.17 -46.41 12.34
N GLU A 50 -1.49 -46.64 12.39
CA GLU A 50 -2.44 -46.12 11.40
C GLU A 50 -2.50 -44.60 11.47
N ARG A 51 -2.58 -44.00 12.67
CA ARG A 51 -2.49 -42.55 12.85
C ARG A 51 -1.16 -41.99 12.37
N MET A 52 -0.03 -42.62 12.69
CA MET A 52 1.29 -42.22 12.19
C MET A 52 1.37 -42.33 10.65
N THR A 53 0.73 -43.33 10.06
CA THR A 53 0.66 -43.48 8.60
C THR A 53 -0.17 -42.37 7.97
N ALA A 54 -1.31 -42.02 8.57
CA ALA A 54 -2.12 -40.87 8.15
C ALA A 54 -1.34 -39.55 8.27
N HIS A 55 -0.65 -39.34 9.39
CA HIS A 55 0.24 -38.19 9.65
C HIS A 55 1.31 -38.07 8.56
N ILE A 56 2.08 -39.14 8.30
CA ILE A 56 3.11 -39.13 7.26
C ILE A 56 2.54 -38.82 5.87
N ARG A 57 1.37 -39.38 5.53
CA ARG A 57 0.70 -39.07 4.25
C ARG A 57 0.27 -37.61 4.17
N GLY A 58 -0.26 -37.06 5.27
CA GLY A 58 -0.59 -35.65 5.43
C GLY A 58 0.62 -34.75 5.20
N LEU A 59 1.69 -34.96 5.98
CA LEU A 59 2.96 -34.24 5.85
C LEU A 59 3.55 -34.32 4.43
N ASN A 60 3.51 -35.48 3.77
CA ASN A 60 3.98 -35.60 2.38
C ASN A 60 3.15 -34.77 1.40
N GLN A 61 1.84 -34.65 1.61
CA GLN A 61 1.00 -33.77 0.81
C GLN A 61 1.32 -32.30 1.11
N SER A 62 1.47 -31.92 2.39
CA SER A 62 1.87 -30.57 2.80
C SER A 62 3.23 -30.19 2.20
N HIS A 63 4.20 -31.10 2.19
CA HIS A 63 5.49 -30.88 1.54
C HIS A 63 5.33 -30.53 0.06
N ARG A 64 4.46 -31.24 -0.69
CA ARG A 64 4.16 -30.90 -2.09
C ARG A 64 3.48 -29.53 -2.21
N ASN A 65 2.46 -29.26 -1.39
CA ASN A 65 1.77 -27.98 -1.41
C ASN A 65 2.70 -26.79 -1.13
N VAL A 66 3.66 -26.95 -0.21
CA VAL A 66 4.66 -25.93 0.12
C VAL A 66 5.60 -25.70 -1.07
N ASN A 67 6.05 -26.76 -1.75
CA ASN A 67 6.86 -26.64 -2.97
C ASN A 67 6.10 -25.96 -4.12
N ASP A 68 4.80 -26.24 -4.27
CA ASP A 68 3.92 -25.54 -5.22
C ASP A 68 3.82 -24.05 -4.85
N GLY A 69 3.70 -23.74 -3.56
CA GLY A 69 3.72 -22.37 -3.03
C GLY A 69 5.03 -21.63 -3.31
N VAL A 70 6.18 -22.29 -3.14
CA VAL A 70 7.49 -21.72 -3.51
C VAL A 70 7.56 -21.44 -5.01
N SER A 71 7.09 -22.38 -5.84
CA SER A 71 7.07 -22.22 -7.30
C SER A 71 6.18 -21.05 -7.75
N LEU A 72 5.01 -20.88 -7.11
CA LEU A 72 4.12 -19.73 -7.32
C LEU A 72 4.83 -18.42 -7.00
N LEU A 73 5.49 -18.33 -5.84
CA LEU A 73 6.16 -17.11 -5.40
C LEU A 73 7.42 -16.78 -6.21
N GLN A 74 8.17 -17.78 -6.66
CA GLN A 74 9.31 -17.57 -7.57
C GLN A 74 8.85 -17.07 -8.95
N THR A 75 7.69 -17.54 -9.42
CA THR A 75 7.08 -17.03 -10.65
C THR A 75 6.72 -15.55 -10.48
N ALA A 76 6.12 -15.20 -9.35
CA ALA A 76 5.80 -13.81 -9.02
C ALA A 76 7.05 -12.93 -8.87
N ASP A 77 8.09 -13.36 -8.15
CA ASP A 77 9.33 -12.58 -7.99
C ASP A 77 10.04 -12.34 -9.33
N SER A 78 10.03 -13.33 -10.23
CA SER A 78 10.58 -13.18 -11.59
C SER A 78 9.83 -12.13 -12.42
N ALA A 79 8.49 -12.13 -12.33
CA ALA A 79 7.65 -11.13 -12.99
C ALA A 79 7.84 -9.74 -12.38
N LEU A 80 7.90 -9.63 -11.04
CA LEU A 80 8.23 -8.40 -10.33
C LEU A 80 9.59 -7.85 -10.75
N GLY A 81 10.60 -8.71 -10.92
CA GLY A 81 11.90 -8.32 -11.46
C GLY A 81 11.80 -7.69 -12.86
N SER A 82 11.02 -8.30 -13.75
CA SER A 82 10.82 -7.79 -15.12
C SER A 82 10.11 -6.42 -15.14
N VAL A 83 9.11 -6.21 -14.27
CA VAL A 83 8.47 -4.90 -14.08
C VAL A 83 9.50 -3.89 -13.56
N GLY A 84 10.36 -4.29 -12.61
CA GLY A 84 11.41 -3.43 -12.07
C GLY A 84 12.39 -2.94 -13.13
N ASP A 85 12.85 -3.83 -14.01
CA ASP A 85 13.76 -3.47 -15.10
C ASP A 85 13.12 -2.45 -16.06
N ALA A 86 11.83 -2.63 -16.37
CA ALA A 86 11.08 -1.69 -17.19
C ALA A 86 10.91 -0.32 -16.50
N LEU A 87 10.61 -0.29 -15.20
CA LEU A 87 10.51 0.95 -14.43
C LEU A 87 11.84 1.70 -14.37
N GLN A 88 12.95 1.00 -14.13
CA GLN A 88 14.28 1.60 -14.16
C GLN A 88 14.59 2.22 -15.53
N ARG A 89 14.21 1.53 -16.62
CA ARG A 89 14.35 2.08 -17.97
C ARG A 89 13.50 3.33 -18.20
N ILE A 90 12.24 3.34 -17.74
CA ILE A 90 11.39 4.55 -17.82
C ILE A 90 12.02 5.70 -17.05
N ARG A 91 12.58 5.42 -15.86
CA ARG A 91 13.28 6.41 -15.02
C ARG A 91 14.47 7.03 -15.75
N GLU A 92 15.31 6.20 -16.39
CA GLU A 92 16.44 6.68 -17.20
C GLU A 92 15.98 7.64 -18.30
N ILE A 93 14.92 7.27 -19.02
CA ILE A 93 14.34 8.09 -20.10
C ILE A 93 13.78 9.40 -19.54
N ALA A 94 13.11 9.37 -18.39
CA ALA A 94 12.57 10.56 -17.75
C ALA A 94 13.69 11.53 -17.33
N VAL A 95 14.78 11.02 -16.74
CA VAL A 95 15.98 11.81 -16.42
C VAL A 95 16.64 12.38 -17.69
N GLN A 96 16.67 11.61 -18.79
CA GLN A 96 17.18 12.10 -20.06
C GLN A 96 16.29 13.24 -20.60
N ALA A 97 14.98 13.04 -20.63
CA ALA A 97 13.99 13.99 -21.13
C ALA A 97 13.93 15.29 -20.30
N ALA A 98 14.30 15.23 -19.03
CA ALA A 98 14.39 16.38 -18.13
C ALA A 98 15.48 17.41 -18.51
N ASN A 99 16.41 17.08 -19.43
CA ASN A 99 17.40 18.04 -19.90
C ASN A 99 16.80 18.97 -20.97
N ASP A 100 17.02 20.28 -20.84
CA ASP A 100 16.57 21.30 -21.79
C ASP A 100 17.30 21.30 -23.13
N THR A 101 18.37 20.51 -23.26
CA THR A 101 19.10 20.35 -24.52
C THR A 101 18.35 19.51 -25.55
N TYR A 102 17.31 18.78 -25.16
CA TYR A 102 16.50 17.96 -26.06
C TYR A 102 15.33 18.74 -26.62
N SER A 103 15.08 18.59 -27.93
CA SER A 103 13.92 19.22 -28.56
C SER A 103 12.62 18.52 -28.18
N THR A 104 11.48 19.17 -28.41
CA THR A 104 10.15 18.57 -28.23
C THR A 104 9.96 17.30 -29.08
N THR A 105 10.57 17.23 -30.27
CA THR A 105 10.54 16.04 -31.13
C THR A 105 11.37 14.90 -30.55
N ASP A 106 12.52 15.19 -29.95
CA ASP A 106 13.33 14.18 -29.25
C ASP A 106 12.58 13.61 -28.05
N ARG A 107 11.94 14.49 -27.27
CA ARG A 107 11.14 14.06 -26.11
C ARG A 107 9.90 13.26 -26.50
N SER A 108 9.26 13.57 -27.63
CA SER A 108 8.16 12.75 -28.18
C SER A 108 8.62 11.34 -28.59
N SER A 109 9.84 11.21 -29.12
CA SER A 109 10.43 9.90 -29.43
C SER A 109 10.73 9.11 -28.16
N MET A 110 11.23 9.77 -27.11
CA MET A 110 11.41 9.18 -25.78
C MET A 110 10.08 8.72 -25.17
N GLN A 111 9.02 9.52 -25.28
CA GLN A 111 7.67 9.15 -24.82
C GLN A 111 7.11 7.92 -25.55
N SER A 112 7.47 7.72 -26.81
CA SER A 112 7.09 6.51 -27.55
C SER A 112 7.73 5.25 -26.96
N GLU A 113 9.00 5.33 -26.53
CA GLU A 113 9.67 4.23 -25.82
C GLU A 113 9.04 3.97 -24.45
N VAL A 114 8.76 5.02 -23.67
CA VAL A 114 8.05 4.93 -22.39
C VAL A 114 6.69 4.24 -22.58
N SER A 115 5.93 4.61 -23.61
CA SER A 115 4.62 4.01 -23.91
C SER A 115 4.72 2.50 -24.16
N GLN A 116 5.78 2.03 -24.84
CA GLN A 116 6.00 0.59 -25.04
C GLN A 116 6.38 -0.12 -23.74
N LEU A 117 7.20 0.50 -22.90
CA LEU A 117 7.56 -0.06 -21.59
C LEU A 117 6.34 -0.16 -20.67
N MET A 118 5.45 0.83 -20.70
CA MET A 118 4.19 0.80 -19.96
C MET A 118 3.27 -0.35 -20.41
N LEU A 119 3.16 -0.57 -21.73
CA LEU A 119 2.41 -1.70 -22.28
C LEU A 119 3.01 -3.03 -21.82
N GLU A 120 4.33 -3.14 -21.81
CA GLU A 120 5.02 -4.35 -21.35
C GLU A 120 4.80 -4.61 -19.86
N ILE A 121 4.91 -3.58 -19.01
CA ILE A 121 4.58 -3.69 -17.57
C ILE A 121 3.15 -4.19 -17.38
N ASN A 122 2.19 -3.60 -18.09
CA ASN A 122 0.79 -4.00 -17.96
C ASN A 122 0.56 -5.42 -18.45
N ARG A 123 1.22 -5.82 -19.54
CA ARG A 123 1.20 -7.18 -20.08
C ARG A 123 1.75 -8.18 -19.06
N VAL A 124 2.92 -7.91 -18.47
CA VAL A 124 3.52 -8.77 -17.44
C VAL A 124 2.60 -8.88 -16.22
N ALA A 125 2.01 -7.77 -15.77
CA ALA A 125 1.11 -7.77 -14.62
C ALA A 125 -0.16 -8.62 -14.85
N ILE A 126 -0.77 -8.53 -16.03
CA ILE A 126 -2.03 -9.20 -16.38
C ILE A 126 -1.81 -10.66 -16.80
N ASP A 127 -0.78 -10.95 -17.59
CA ASP A 127 -0.57 -12.28 -18.18
C ASP A 127 0.16 -13.25 -17.22
N THR A 128 0.79 -12.73 -16.15
CA THR A 128 1.50 -13.59 -15.19
C THR A 128 0.52 -14.39 -14.36
N GLN A 129 0.49 -15.70 -14.62
CA GLN A 129 -0.39 -16.64 -13.95
C GLN A 129 0.37 -17.88 -13.43
N PHE A 130 -0.16 -18.47 -12.35
CA PHE A 130 0.23 -19.79 -11.88
C PHE A 130 -1.00 -20.69 -11.81
N ASN A 131 -0.97 -21.81 -12.55
CA ASN A 131 -2.09 -22.75 -12.62
C ASN A 131 -3.44 -22.07 -12.99
N GLY A 132 -3.41 -21.14 -13.94
CA GLY A 132 -4.59 -20.39 -14.39
C GLY A 132 -5.09 -19.30 -13.44
N LYS A 133 -4.38 -19.02 -12.34
CA LYS A 133 -4.67 -17.91 -11.43
C LYS A 133 -3.71 -16.77 -11.68
N SER A 134 -4.22 -15.57 -11.96
CA SER A 134 -3.43 -14.35 -12.06
C SER A 134 -2.73 -14.04 -10.75
N LEU A 135 -1.48 -13.58 -10.82
CA LEU A 135 -0.68 -13.28 -9.62
C LEU A 135 -0.68 -11.79 -9.27
N MET A 136 -0.71 -10.88 -10.25
CA MET A 136 -0.31 -9.47 -10.09
C MET A 136 -1.26 -8.47 -10.76
N ASP A 137 -2.45 -8.92 -11.18
CA ASP A 137 -3.43 -8.11 -11.92
C ASP A 137 -4.33 -7.24 -11.03
N GLY A 138 -4.49 -7.60 -9.75
CA GLY A 138 -5.22 -6.79 -8.77
C GLY A 138 -6.73 -6.69 -9.03
N THR A 139 -7.39 -7.82 -9.34
CA THR A 139 -8.84 -7.90 -9.69
C THR A 139 -9.85 -7.27 -8.72
N GLY A 140 -9.43 -6.62 -7.63
CA GLY A 140 -10.31 -5.88 -6.72
C GLY A 140 -9.79 -4.47 -6.41
N SER A 141 -10.36 -3.45 -7.05
CA SER A 141 -10.04 -2.03 -6.89
C SER A 141 -8.71 -1.59 -7.52
N LEU A 142 -8.84 -0.78 -8.57
CA LEU A 142 -7.77 0.05 -9.10
C LEU A 142 -7.11 0.79 -7.93
N MET A 143 -5.77 0.80 -7.87
CA MET A 143 -5.15 1.88 -7.09
C MET A 143 -5.51 3.17 -7.80
N GLY A 144 -6.02 4.08 -6.99
CA GLY A 144 -6.41 5.40 -7.40
C GLY A 144 -7.60 5.46 -8.34
N GLY A 145 -8.79 5.59 -7.77
CA GLY A 145 -9.90 6.38 -8.32
C GLY A 145 -10.14 6.40 -9.84
N SER A 146 -10.80 7.47 -10.29
CA SER A 146 -10.91 7.88 -11.69
C SER A 146 -9.62 8.52 -12.19
N GLU A 147 -9.48 8.71 -13.51
CA GLU A 147 -8.35 9.43 -14.11
C GLU A 147 -8.19 10.85 -13.51
N ASN A 148 -9.30 11.52 -13.19
CA ASN A 148 -9.29 12.85 -12.57
C ASN A 148 -8.75 12.79 -11.14
N GLU A 149 -9.17 11.81 -10.33
CA GLU A 149 -8.66 11.65 -8.97
C GLU A 149 -7.14 11.36 -8.97
N GLN A 150 -6.66 10.56 -9.93
CA GLN A 150 -5.22 10.33 -10.08
C GLN A 150 -4.45 11.60 -10.49
N PHE A 151 -5.02 12.44 -11.35
CA PHE A 151 -4.43 13.73 -11.71
C PHE A 151 -4.30 14.66 -10.51
N VAL A 152 -5.38 14.81 -9.73
CA VAL A 152 -5.39 15.66 -8.52
C VAL A 152 -4.37 15.17 -7.50
N ILE A 153 -4.39 13.88 -7.17
CA ILE A 153 -3.43 13.30 -6.22
C ILE A 153 -1.99 13.46 -6.73
N SER A 154 -1.80 13.36 -8.05
CA SER A 154 -0.51 13.59 -8.68
C SER A 154 -0.03 15.02 -8.51
N GLY A 155 -0.89 16.01 -8.72
CA GLY A 155 -0.56 17.41 -8.49
C GLY A 155 -0.23 17.70 -7.03
N LEU A 156 -1.07 17.23 -6.11
CA LEU A 156 -0.91 17.40 -4.66
C LEU A 156 0.42 16.80 -4.14
N ARG A 157 0.78 15.60 -4.58
CA ARG A 157 2.04 14.92 -4.21
C ARG A 157 3.27 15.50 -4.91
N GLY A 158 3.07 16.04 -6.11
CA GLY A 158 4.10 16.56 -6.98
C GLY A 158 4.63 17.89 -6.46
N SER A 159 3.93 18.97 -6.77
CA SER A 159 4.37 20.35 -6.59
C SER A 159 3.36 21.16 -5.78
N TRP A 160 2.06 20.96 -5.99
CA TRP A 160 1.03 21.92 -5.56
C TRP A 160 1.07 22.19 -4.05
N LEU A 161 1.09 21.16 -3.20
CA LEU A 161 1.13 21.34 -1.74
C LEU A 161 2.46 21.92 -1.27
N ARG A 162 3.59 21.36 -1.75
CA ARG A 162 4.93 21.75 -1.31
C ARG A 162 5.28 23.18 -1.70
N GLU A 163 5.03 23.54 -2.95
CA GLU A 163 5.35 24.87 -3.47
C GLU A 163 4.44 25.94 -2.87
N SER A 164 3.19 25.58 -2.57
CA SER A 164 2.30 26.44 -1.79
C SER A 164 2.83 26.68 -0.38
N GLU A 165 3.21 25.63 0.35
CA GLU A 165 3.81 25.77 1.70
C GLU A 165 5.10 26.60 1.66
N SER A 166 5.97 26.34 0.67
CA SER A 166 7.22 27.05 0.46
C SER A 166 7.02 28.55 0.23
N ARG A 167 6.10 28.93 -0.68
CA ARG A 167 5.76 30.34 -0.93
C ARG A 167 5.17 31.02 0.29
N ILE A 168 4.29 30.35 1.03
CA ILE A 168 3.69 30.90 2.25
C ILE A 168 4.78 31.15 3.30
N ALA A 169 5.70 30.21 3.49
CA ALA A 169 6.84 30.39 4.40
C ALA A 169 7.75 31.55 3.97
N GLU A 170 8.05 31.66 2.67
CA GLU A 170 8.90 32.71 2.12
C GLU A 170 8.27 34.10 2.29
N TYR A 171 7.08 34.29 1.76
CA TYR A 171 6.45 35.61 1.63
C TYR A 171 5.63 36.02 2.84
N TYR A 172 4.95 35.09 3.51
CA TYR A 172 4.13 35.39 4.69
C TYR A 172 4.85 35.08 6.00
N GLY A 173 5.92 34.27 5.97
CA GLY A 173 6.65 33.89 7.18
C GLY A 173 5.88 32.94 8.08
N LEU A 174 4.91 32.22 7.52
CA LEU A 174 4.05 31.30 8.25
C LEU A 174 4.39 29.86 7.86
N GLU A 175 4.37 28.97 8.85
CA GLU A 175 4.66 27.55 8.68
C GLU A 175 3.60 26.72 9.40
N GLY A 176 3.37 25.48 8.95
CA GLY A 176 2.47 24.56 9.64
C GLY A 176 2.94 24.21 11.06
N LYS A 177 2.01 23.77 11.92
CA LYS A 177 2.32 23.41 13.33
C LYS A 177 2.21 21.92 13.65
N GLY A 178 2.42 21.05 12.67
CA GLY A 178 2.42 19.59 12.87
C GLY A 178 1.03 19.00 13.06
N SER A 179 -0.03 19.65 12.56
CA SER A 179 -1.39 19.12 12.65
C SER A 179 -1.65 18.06 11.57
N ASP A 180 -2.63 17.19 11.80
CA ASP A 180 -3.06 16.23 10.78
C ASP A 180 -3.69 17.00 9.59
N PHE A 181 -3.26 16.67 8.38
CA PHE A 181 -3.77 17.25 7.13
C PHE A 181 -4.40 16.15 6.29
N LYS A 182 -5.73 16.12 6.25
CA LYS A 182 -6.49 15.05 5.60
C LYS A 182 -7.04 15.51 4.26
N ILE A 183 -6.76 14.73 3.23
CA ILE A 183 -7.20 14.99 1.86
C ILE A 183 -8.42 14.12 1.57
N ILE A 184 -9.48 14.75 1.08
CA ILE A 184 -10.75 14.12 0.74
C ILE A 184 -11.08 14.49 -0.70
N LEU A 185 -11.27 13.46 -1.53
CA LEU A 185 -11.82 13.63 -2.88
C LEU A 185 -13.32 13.34 -2.77
N GLU A 186 -14.16 14.27 -3.21
CA GLU A 186 -15.61 14.15 -3.20
C GLU A 186 -16.20 14.34 -4.60
N GLU A 187 -17.35 13.72 -4.85
CA GLU A 187 -18.13 13.88 -6.08
C GLU A 187 -19.46 14.57 -5.73
N ASP A 188 -19.43 15.90 -5.60
CA ASP A 188 -20.61 16.69 -5.29
C ASP A 188 -21.27 17.25 -6.56
N ALA A 189 -22.48 17.82 -6.45
CA ALA A 189 -23.20 18.28 -7.64
C ALA A 189 -22.41 19.37 -8.40
N PRO A 190 -22.33 19.34 -9.74
CA PRO A 190 -21.55 20.32 -10.50
C PRO A 190 -21.93 21.77 -10.16
N GLY A 191 -20.92 22.59 -9.89
CA GLY A 191 -21.02 23.98 -9.49
C GLY A 191 -20.80 24.18 -7.99
N GLY A 192 -19.60 24.63 -7.62
CA GLY A 192 -19.22 24.94 -6.25
C GLY A 192 -17.78 25.45 -6.15
N THR A 193 -17.17 25.26 -4.97
CA THR A 193 -15.76 25.56 -4.73
C THR A 193 -14.91 24.34 -5.05
N ILE A 194 -13.92 24.48 -5.95
CA ILE A 194 -13.08 23.38 -6.46
C ILE A 194 -12.31 22.68 -5.34
N ALA A 195 -11.81 23.44 -4.38
CA ALA A 195 -11.22 22.91 -3.17
C ALA A 195 -11.62 23.77 -1.97
N SER A 196 -11.72 23.18 -0.78
CA SER A 196 -12.01 23.92 0.44
C SER A 196 -11.29 23.34 1.64
N ILE A 197 -10.92 24.22 2.58
CA ILE A 197 -10.35 23.83 3.87
C ILE A 197 -11.36 23.96 4.99
N THR A 198 -11.56 22.85 5.71
CA THR A 198 -12.32 22.83 6.95
C THR A 198 -11.41 22.45 8.12
N PRO A 199 -11.10 23.39 9.03
CA PRO A 199 -10.46 23.04 10.29
C PRO A 199 -11.47 22.37 11.22
N LEU A 200 -11.15 21.16 11.68
CA LEU A 200 -11.97 20.41 12.62
C LEU A 200 -11.63 20.78 14.07
N ALA A 201 -12.59 20.59 14.98
CA ALA A 201 -12.42 20.88 16.41
C ALA A 201 -11.32 20.06 17.09
N ASN A 202 -10.89 18.93 16.50
CA ASN A 202 -9.78 18.10 16.97
C ASN A 202 -8.40 18.60 16.50
N GLY A 203 -8.34 19.69 15.72
CA GLY A 203 -7.10 20.28 15.18
C GLY A 203 -6.75 19.82 13.76
N THR A 204 -7.37 18.76 13.25
CA THR A 204 -7.16 18.25 11.88
C THR A 204 -7.65 19.28 10.85
N LYS A 205 -6.91 19.45 9.76
CA LYS A 205 -7.30 20.25 8.59
C LYS A 205 -7.81 19.30 7.51
N GLU A 206 -9.06 19.44 7.09
CA GLU A 206 -9.60 18.67 5.98
C GLU A 206 -9.57 19.52 4.70
N MET A 207 -8.74 19.11 3.73
CA MET A 207 -8.78 19.60 2.36
C MET A 207 -9.75 18.73 1.56
N ARG A 208 -10.84 19.33 1.13
CA ARG A 208 -11.82 18.71 0.24
C ARG A 208 -11.57 19.20 -1.16
N VAL A 209 -11.52 18.30 -2.12
CA VAL A 209 -11.42 18.63 -3.55
C VAL A 209 -12.62 18.02 -4.25
N ASP A 210 -13.40 18.83 -4.93
CA ASP A 210 -14.56 18.38 -5.70
C ASP A 210 -14.13 17.90 -7.09
N MET A 211 -14.27 16.60 -7.33
CA MET A 211 -13.84 15.93 -8.56
C MET A 211 -14.75 16.20 -9.75
N LEU A 212 -15.98 16.67 -9.53
CA LEU A 212 -16.91 16.99 -10.63
C LEU A 212 -16.69 18.40 -11.18
N ASP A 213 -16.16 19.31 -10.37
CA ASP A 213 -15.72 20.64 -10.80
C ASP A 213 -14.26 20.65 -11.29
N PHE A 214 -13.49 19.61 -10.97
CA PHE A 214 -12.12 19.43 -11.43
C PHE A 214 -12.06 18.82 -12.84
N THR A 215 -11.94 19.65 -13.87
CA THR A 215 -11.75 19.19 -15.26
C THR A 215 -10.31 19.38 -15.73
N ALA A 216 -9.56 18.28 -15.83
CA ALA A 216 -8.25 18.27 -16.49
C ALA A 216 -8.39 18.44 -18.02
N PRO A 217 -7.48 19.14 -18.74
CA PRO A 217 -6.28 19.79 -18.22
C PRO A 217 -6.49 21.26 -17.82
N ASP A 218 -7.42 21.99 -18.44
CA ASP A 218 -7.43 23.46 -18.39
C ASP A 218 -8.85 24.06 -18.40
N GLY A 219 -9.85 23.37 -17.82
CA GLY A 219 -11.26 23.81 -17.87
C GLY A 219 -11.64 24.93 -16.89
N LEU A 220 -10.66 25.61 -16.31
CA LEU A 220 -10.86 26.58 -15.23
C LEU A 220 -10.61 27.98 -15.78
N GLY A 221 -11.66 28.79 -15.93
CA GLY A 221 -11.60 30.12 -16.52
C GLY A 221 -10.59 31.07 -15.86
N GLY A 222 -9.33 30.98 -16.25
CA GLY A 222 -8.21 31.84 -15.83
C GLY A 222 -7.31 31.30 -14.71
N PHE A 223 -7.73 30.32 -13.91
CA PHE A 223 -6.95 29.81 -12.77
C PHE A 223 -6.62 28.32 -12.92
N SER A 224 -5.35 27.96 -12.82
CA SER A 224 -4.93 26.56 -12.73
C SER A 224 -5.20 25.98 -11.34
N ALA A 225 -5.36 24.66 -11.28
CA ALA A 225 -5.76 23.98 -10.04
C ALA A 225 -4.76 24.11 -8.90
N ASP A 226 -3.47 24.17 -9.22
CA ASP A 226 -2.38 24.46 -8.30
C ASP A 226 -2.55 25.80 -7.57
N ARG A 227 -3.02 26.85 -8.25
CA ARG A 227 -3.32 28.17 -7.65
C ARG A 227 -4.48 28.09 -6.68
N VAL A 228 -5.51 27.30 -6.99
CA VAL A 228 -6.62 27.04 -6.05
C VAL A 228 -6.11 26.30 -4.81
N ILE A 229 -5.22 25.31 -4.97
CA ILE A 229 -4.58 24.66 -3.82
C ILE A 229 -3.72 25.65 -3.03
N ALA A 230 -3.00 26.56 -3.68
CA ALA A 230 -2.22 27.59 -3.01
C ALA A 230 -3.10 28.54 -2.17
N HIS A 231 -4.24 28.95 -2.71
CA HIS A 231 -5.26 29.71 -1.99
C HIS A 231 -5.67 29.01 -0.69
N GLU A 232 -6.09 27.74 -0.80
CA GLU A 232 -6.54 26.94 0.33
C GLU A 232 -5.42 26.67 1.36
N MET A 233 -4.18 26.51 0.90
CA MET A 233 -3.03 26.35 1.78
C MET A 233 -2.76 27.60 2.63
N VAL A 234 -3.04 28.81 2.14
CA VAL A 234 -2.93 30.04 2.94
C VAL A 234 -3.87 29.96 4.13
N HIS A 235 -5.15 29.61 3.92
CA HIS A 235 -6.12 29.45 5.01
C HIS A 235 -5.65 28.41 6.02
N THR A 236 -5.16 27.27 5.54
CA THR A 236 -4.64 26.17 6.39
C THR A 236 -3.55 26.66 7.34
N VAL A 237 -2.54 27.34 6.79
CA VAL A 237 -1.38 27.80 7.56
C VAL A 237 -1.75 28.98 8.46
N MET A 238 -2.64 29.87 8.02
CA MET A 238 -3.15 30.96 8.86
C MET A 238 -3.90 30.44 10.09
N VAL A 239 -4.76 29.42 9.96
CA VAL A 239 -5.46 28.83 11.12
C VAL A 239 -4.49 28.32 12.18
N ASP A 240 -3.32 27.79 11.79
CA ASP A 240 -2.32 27.33 12.75
C ASP A 240 -1.57 28.48 13.45
N ASN A 241 -1.47 29.64 12.80
CA ASN A 241 -0.61 30.73 13.26
C ASN A 241 -1.36 31.89 13.92
N MET A 242 -2.63 32.11 13.59
CA MET A 242 -3.38 33.26 14.07
C MET A 242 -4.86 32.95 14.30
N ASN A 243 -5.57 33.88 14.95
CA ASN A 243 -7.01 33.75 15.18
C ASN A 243 -7.80 34.19 13.94
N LEU A 244 -7.89 33.30 12.94
CA LEU A 244 -8.54 33.57 11.66
C LEU A 244 -9.97 34.12 11.82
N PHE A 245 -10.74 33.58 12.76
CA PHE A 245 -12.14 33.97 12.99
C PHE A 245 -12.33 35.41 13.52
N ALA A 246 -11.27 36.05 13.99
CA ALA A 246 -11.29 37.44 14.46
C ALA A 246 -10.80 38.44 13.40
N MET A 247 -10.46 37.98 12.19
CA MET A 247 -9.89 38.80 11.13
C MET A 247 -10.96 39.22 10.10
N PRO A 248 -10.77 40.37 9.43
CA PRO A 248 -11.69 40.78 8.37
C PRO A 248 -11.65 39.83 7.18
N TRP A 249 -12.82 39.51 6.62
CA TRP A 249 -12.95 38.61 5.47
C TRP A 249 -12.18 39.06 4.23
N TRP A 250 -12.13 40.38 3.95
CA TRP A 250 -11.34 40.92 2.86
C TRP A 250 -9.84 40.62 3.01
N PHE A 251 -9.34 40.58 4.24
CA PHE A 251 -7.93 40.29 4.49
C PHE A 251 -7.66 38.78 4.38
N ILE A 252 -8.56 37.96 4.95
CA ILE A 252 -8.46 36.49 4.86
C ILE A 252 -8.43 36.05 3.40
N GLU A 253 -9.46 36.36 2.63
CA GLU A 253 -9.52 35.95 1.22
C GLU A 253 -8.53 36.72 0.35
N GLY A 254 -8.32 38.02 0.61
CA GLY A 254 -7.38 38.82 -0.17
C GLY A 254 -5.93 38.32 -0.05
N THR A 255 -5.52 37.81 1.12
CA THR A 255 -4.19 37.21 1.30
C THR A 255 -4.10 35.83 0.68
N ALA A 256 -5.18 35.05 0.68
CA ALA A 256 -5.22 33.79 -0.05
C ALA A 256 -5.12 33.99 -1.58
N GLU A 257 -5.71 35.06 -2.11
CA GLU A 257 -5.58 35.44 -3.53
C GLU A 257 -4.21 36.05 -3.85
N PHE A 258 -3.64 36.84 -2.94
CA PHE A 258 -2.37 37.53 -3.19
C PHE A 258 -1.17 36.58 -3.28
N ILE A 259 -1.25 35.39 -2.67
CA ILE A 259 -0.15 34.42 -2.72
C ILE A 259 0.12 33.93 -4.14
N HIS A 260 -0.91 33.81 -4.98
CA HIS A 260 -0.83 33.28 -6.34
C HIS A 260 -1.21 34.30 -7.42
N GLY A 261 -1.65 35.49 -7.01
CA GLY A 261 -2.06 36.56 -7.91
C GLY A 261 -3.44 36.31 -8.53
N ALA A 262 -4.14 37.37 -8.88
CA ALA A 262 -5.48 37.29 -9.47
C ALA A 262 -5.74 38.41 -10.48
N ASP A 263 -4.69 38.93 -11.10
CA ASP A 263 -4.76 40.07 -12.00
C ASP A 263 -5.69 39.83 -13.18
N GLU A 264 -5.72 38.60 -13.71
CA GLU A 264 -6.58 38.23 -14.84
C GLU A 264 -8.07 38.26 -14.45
N ARG A 265 -8.37 37.90 -13.19
CA ARG A 265 -9.74 37.98 -12.66
C ARG A 265 -10.14 39.42 -12.42
N VAL A 266 -9.24 40.22 -11.86
CA VAL A 266 -9.48 41.66 -11.69
C VAL A 266 -9.74 42.31 -13.03
N GLU A 267 -8.97 41.99 -14.07
CA GLU A 267 -9.19 42.52 -15.42
C GLU A 267 -10.59 42.19 -15.95
N ALA A 268 -11.01 40.92 -15.82
CA ALA A 268 -12.33 40.47 -16.28
C ALA A 268 -13.49 41.12 -15.50
N ASP A 269 -13.30 41.33 -14.21
CA ASP A 269 -14.27 41.92 -13.29
C ASP A 269 -14.29 43.46 -13.32
N PHE A 270 -13.24 44.09 -13.87
CA PHE A 270 -13.03 45.52 -13.74
C PHE A 270 -14.10 46.32 -14.46
N THR A 271 -14.72 47.24 -13.73
CA THR A 271 -15.66 48.22 -14.28
C THR A 271 -15.14 49.63 -14.11
N THR A 272 -14.87 50.04 -12.86
CA THR A 272 -14.21 51.29 -12.50
C THR A 272 -13.43 51.10 -11.21
N ALA A 273 -12.35 51.89 -11.02
CA ALA A 273 -11.59 51.87 -9.77
C ALA A 273 -12.48 52.18 -8.55
N ALA A 274 -13.42 53.13 -8.68
CA ALA A 274 -14.37 53.48 -7.63
C ALA A 274 -15.30 52.32 -7.24
N ALA A 275 -15.79 51.55 -8.22
CA ALA A 275 -16.63 50.39 -7.95
C ALA A 275 -15.84 49.27 -7.28
N LEU A 276 -14.60 49.00 -7.76
CA LEU A 276 -13.77 47.93 -7.23
C LEU A 276 -13.41 48.19 -5.76
N VAL A 277 -12.91 49.40 -5.42
CA VAL A 277 -12.54 49.70 -4.02
C VAL A 277 -13.75 49.77 -3.09
N ALA A 278 -14.95 50.11 -3.60
CA ALA A 278 -16.16 50.16 -2.80
C ALA A 278 -16.71 48.78 -2.44
N ALA A 279 -16.34 47.74 -3.19
CA ALA A 279 -16.82 46.37 -3.01
C ALA A 279 -15.99 45.54 -2.02
N VAL A 280 -15.12 46.17 -1.21
CA VAL A 280 -14.33 45.44 -0.21
C VAL A 280 -15.26 44.72 0.76
N PRO A 281 -15.17 43.39 0.85
CA PRO A 281 -16.14 42.59 1.55
C PRO A 281 -16.02 42.73 3.07
N THR A 282 -17.15 42.90 3.76
CA THR A 282 -17.23 42.88 5.23
C THR A 282 -17.68 41.52 5.79
N VAL A 283 -18.14 40.65 4.90
CA VAL A 283 -18.56 39.27 5.15
C VAL A 283 -17.81 38.37 4.18
N GLN A 284 -17.96 37.05 4.31
CA GLN A 284 -17.33 36.12 3.37
C GLN A 284 -17.73 36.47 1.93
N PRO A 285 -16.77 36.65 1.00
CA PRO A 285 -17.05 36.93 -0.40
C PRO A 285 -17.85 35.80 -1.05
N THR A 286 -18.79 36.17 -1.91
CA THR A 286 -19.64 35.21 -2.63
C THR A 286 -19.60 35.41 -4.14
N THR A 287 -18.94 36.46 -4.61
CA THR A 287 -18.85 36.83 -6.02
C THR A 287 -17.41 37.07 -6.44
N SER A 288 -17.09 36.78 -7.70
CA SER A 288 -15.77 37.07 -8.30
C SER A 288 -15.30 38.50 -8.01
N PHE A 289 -16.22 39.47 -8.17
CA PHE A 289 -15.95 40.89 -7.94
C PHE A 289 -15.50 41.21 -6.50
N GLU A 290 -16.08 40.54 -5.50
CA GLU A 290 -15.69 40.70 -4.09
C GLU A 290 -14.30 40.11 -3.81
N TYR A 291 -13.96 38.95 -4.41
CA TYR A 291 -12.61 38.38 -4.34
C TYR A 291 -11.57 39.27 -5.01
N SER A 292 -11.89 39.81 -6.20
CA SER A 292 -11.06 40.79 -6.91
C SER A 292 -10.85 42.05 -6.07
N SER A 293 -11.89 42.54 -5.38
CA SER A 293 -11.78 43.70 -4.48
C SER A 293 -10.90 43.41 -3.25
N ALA A 294 -11.07 42.24 -2.62
CA ALA A 294 -10.29 41.80 -1.47
C ALA A 294 -8.79 41.67 -1.80
N TYR A 295 -8.48 41.03 -2.93
CA TYR A 295 -7.13 40.87 -3.46
C TYR A 295 -6.42 42.23 -3.65
N VAL A 296 -7.06 43.17 -4.35
CA VAL A 296 -6.47 44.50 -4.59
C VAL A 296 -6.34 45.32 -3.30
N ALA A 297 -7.25 45.13 -2.33
CA ALA A 297 -7.13 45.75 -1.01
C ALA A 297 -5.90 45.25 -0.25
N VAL A 298 -5.58 43.96 -0.32
CA VAL A 298 -4.36 43.39 0.28
C VAL A 298 -3.10 43.87 -0.45
N ARG A 299 -3.10 43.97 -1.79
CA ARG A 299 -1.99 44.57 -2.53
C ARG A 299 -1.74 46.02 -2.10
N PHE A 300 -2.80 46.82 -2.00
CA PHE A 300 -2.70 48.19 -1.50
C PHE A 300 -2.13 48.22 -0.08
N LEU A 301 -2.63 47.34 0.82
CA LEU A 301 -2.13 47.24 2.19
C LEU A 301 -0.63 46.88 2.23
N ASN A 302 -0.18 45.95 1.39
CA ASN A 302 1.23 45.55 1.27
C ASN A 302 2.13 46.76 0.96
N GLU A 303 1.72 47.64 0.05
CA GLU A 303 2.48 48.86 -0.27
C GLU A 303 2.53 49.89 0.86
N GLN A 304 1.56 49.87 1.79
CA GLN A 304 1.57 50.76 2.96
C GLN A 304 2.53 50.28 4.06
N MET A 305 3.16 49.11 3.91
CA MET A 305 4.03 48.47 4.89
C MET A 305 5.50 48.42 4.42
N SER A 306 6.43 48.83 5.28
CA SER A 306 7.87 48.75 4.96
C SER A 306 8.44 47.31 4.96
N GLY A 307 7.78 46.36 5.62
CA GLY A 307 8.13 44.94 5.65
C GLY A 307 7.13 44.06 4.89
N GLY A 308 6.28 44.67 4.07
CA GLY A 308 5.19 44.00 3.36
C GLY A 308 4.23 43.26 4.28
N ILE A 309 3.41 42.39 3.67
CA ILE A 309 2.41 41.57 4.35
C ILE A 309 3.03 40.65 5.42
N LYS A 310 4.29 40.23 5.25
CA LYS A 310 5.05 39.44 6.23
C LYS A 310 5.09 40.10 7.61
N SER A 311 5.17 41.42 7.64
CA SER A 311 5.24 42.18 8.90
C SER A 311 3.94 42.08 9.71
N ILE A 312 2.78 42.25 9.06
CA ILE A 312 1.49 42.13 9.75
C ILE A 312 1.19 40.68 10.12
N MET A 313 1.57 39.71 9.28
CA MET A 313 1.44 38.28 9.60
C MET A 313 2.26 37.89 10.83
N ALA A 314 3.47 38.44 10.99
CA ALA A 314 4.29 38.22 12.17
C ALA A 314 3.65 38.76 13.46
N GLU A 315 3.09 39.98 13.42
CA GLU A 315 2.36 40.56 14.56
C GLU A 315 1.12 39.73 14.91
N LEU A 316 0.33 39.33 13.92
CA LEU A 316 -0.84 38.45 14.10
C LEU A 316 -0.44 37.09 14.72
N GLY A 317 0.71 36.55 14.31
CA GLY A 317 1.27 35.30 14.85
C GLY A 317 1.61 35.35 16.35
N THR A 318 1.79 36.54 16.92
CA THR A 318 1.99 36.73 18.38
C THR A 318 0.67 36.70 19.17
N GLY A 319 -0.48 36.68 18.48
CA GLY A 319 -1.82 36.77 19.07
C GLY A 319 -2.37 38.20 19.13
N ALA A 320 -1.74 39.17 18.44
CA ALA A 320 -2.29 40.52 18.31
C ALA A 320 -3.64 40.52 17.58
N THR A 321 -4.52 41.47 17.91
CA THR A 321 -5.73 41.70 17.10
C THR A 321 -5.36 42.34 15.77
N PHE A 322 -6.24 42.23 14.77
CA PHE A 322 -5.99 42.83 13.45
C PHE A 322 -5.70 44.34 13.52
N ASP A 323 -6.47 45.09 14.31
CA ASP A 323 -6.24 46.52 14.51
C ASP A 323 -4.89 46.81 15.18
N GLN A 324 -4.47 46.00 16.16
CA GLN A 324 -3.16 46.14 16.80
C GLN A 324 -2.03 45.89 15.79
N ALA A 325 -2.17 44.86 14.96
CA ALA A 325 -1.20 44.52 13.94
C ALA A 325 -1.11 45.61 12.86
N LEU A 326 -2.25 46.17 12.41
CA LEU A 326 -2.30 47.30 11.50
C LEU A 326 -1.59 48.54 12.08
N ALA A 327 -1.90 48.90 13.32
CA ALA A 327 -1.28 50.05 13.99
C ALA A 327 0.23 49.90 14.21
N ALA A 328 0.71 48.66 14.36
CA ALA A 328 2.13 48.38 14.52
C ALA A 328 2.91 48.42 13.21
N THR A 329 2.28 48.06 12.08
CA THR A 329 2.97 47.82 10.80
C THR A 329 2.70 48.86 9.73
N THR A 330 1.66 49.69 9.92
CA THR A 330 1.22 50.73 8.97
C THR A 330 1.07 52.09 9.66
N GLY A 331 0.58 53.09 8.91
CA GLY A 331 0.13 54.36 9.46
C GLY A 331 -1.34 54.40 9.88
N PHE A 332 -2.09 53.30 9.76
CA PHE A 332 -3.52 53.24 10.11
C PHE A 332 -3.72 52.79 11.55
N ALA A 333 -4.67 53.42 12.26
CA ALA A 333 -4.95 53.07 13.65
C ALA A 333 -5.75 51.77 13.82
N ASP A 334 -6.57 51.42 12.83
CA ASP A 334 -7.49 50.29 12.82
C ASP A 334 -7.98 49.98 11.39
N ASP A 335 -8.75 48.90 11.22
CA ASP A 335 -9.37 48.50 9.94
C ASP A 335 -10.27 49.61 9.36
N ALA A 336 -11.00 50.34 10.21
CA ALA A 336 -11.89 51.40 9.76
C ALA A 336 -11.12 52.56 9.11
N ALA A 337 -9.99 52.95 9.68
CA ALA A 337 -9.09 53.96 9.13
C ALA A 337 -8.47 53.50 7.81
N PHE A 338 -8.03 52.24 7.73
CA PHE A 338 -7.53 51.65 6.49
C PHE A 338 -8.61 51.68 5.38
N ARG A 339 -9.80 51.14 5.67
CA ARG A 339 -10.90 51.07 4.69
C ARG A 339 -11.35 52.44 4.23
N ALA A 340 -11.38 53.44 5.12
CA ALA A 340 -11.68 54.82 4.73
C ALA A 340 -10.66 55.38 3.74
N ALA A 341 -9.37 55.06 3.91
CA ALA A 341 -8.32 55.49 2.98
C ALA A 341 -8.39 54.72 1.64
N TYR A 342 -8.60 53.41 1.69
CA TYR A 342 -8.68 52.55 0.50
C TYR A 342 -9.93 52.85 -0.36
N THR A 343 -11.11 52.98 0.25
CA THR A 343 -12.35 53.31 -0.47
C THR A 343 -12.37 54.78 -0.97
N GLY A 344 -11.51 55.62 -0.39
CA GLY A 344 -11.35 57.03 -0.75
C GLY A 344 -10.49 57.26 -2.00
N ALA A 345 -10.09 58.52 -2.22
CA ALA A 345 -9.35 58.92 -3.41
C ALA A 345 -7.99 58.22 -3.56
N THR A 346 -7.34 57.88 -2.44
CA THR A 346 -6.02 57.23 -2.44
C THR A 346 -6.09 55.83 -3.06
N GLY A 347 -6.97 54.95 -2.57
CA GLY A 347 -7.10 53.62 -3.14
C GLY A 347 -7.68 53.64 -4.55
N GLN A 348 -8.62 54.56 -4.87
CA GLN A 348 -9.09 54.71 -6.26
C GLN A 348 -7.96 55.10 -7.22
N SER A 349 -7.07 56.01 -6.82
CA SER A 349 -5.93 56.41 -7.64
C SER A 349 -4.91 55.28 -7.81
N TYR A 350 -4.70 54.49 -6.75
CA TYR A 350 -3.86 53.30 -6.80
C TYR A 350 -4.38 52.28 -7.82
N VAL A 351 -5.66 51.89 -7.70
CA VAL A 351 -6.29 50.92 -8.61
C VAL A 351 -6.32 51.45 -10.06
N GLN A 352 -6.63 52.72 -10.25
CA GLN A 352 -6.60 53.33 -11.58
C GLN A 352 -5.19 53.34 -12.17
N GLY A 353 -4.16 53.55 -11.34
CA GLY A 353 -2.76 53.48 -11.76
C GLY A 353 -2.37 52.07 -12.23
N LEU A 354 -2.79 51.02 -11.53
CA LEU A 354 -2.58 49.63 -11.95
C LEU A 354 -3.28 49.32 -13.28
N TRP A 355 -4.52 49.80 -13.44
CA TRP A 355 -5.27 49.64 -14.68
C TRP A 355 -4.61 50.38 -15.86
N ASP A 356 -4.31 51.67 -15.70
CA ASP A 356 -3.71 52.49 -16.76
C ASP A 356 -2.28 52.03 -17.11
N GLY A 357 -1.58 51.42 -16.16
CA GLY A 357 -0.28 50.80 -16.35
C GLY A 357 -0.31 49.43 -17.04
N GLY A 358 -1.50 48.83 -17.20
CA GLY A 358 -1.67 47.51 -17.81
C GLY A 358 -1.18 46.34 -16.95
N TYR A 359 -1.09 46.53 -15.63
CA TYR A 359 -0.66 45.50 -14.68
C TYR A 359 -1.64 44.33 -14.65
N PHE A 360 -2.95 44.59 -14.72
CA PHE A 360 -3.95 43.52 -14.67
C PHE A 360 -4.02 42.62 -15.93
N SER A 361 -3.48 43.08 -17.05
CA SER A 361 -3.68 42.46 -18.37
C SER A 361 -2.41 41.85 -18.97
N ASN A 362 -1.30 41.86 -18.23
CA ASN A 362 -0.01 41.39 -18.73
C ASN A 362 0.20 39.89 -18.43
N GLU A 363 1.43 39.40 -18.57
CA GLU A 363 1.75 37.98 -18.37
C GLU A 363 1.92 37.59 -16.90
N ASP A 364 2.17 38.56 -16.02
CA ASP A 364 2.32 38.37 -14.57
C ASP A 364 0.94 38.26 -13.91
N THR A 365 0.80 37.37 -12.92
CA THR A 365 -0.47 37.17 -12.23
C THR A 365 -0.73 38.20 -11.13
N GLY A 366 0.25 39.04 -10.81
CA GLY A 366 0.23 39.97 -9.68
C GLY A 366 0.48 39.30 -8.32
N ALA A 367 0.96 38.06 -8.32
CA ALA A 367 1.31 37.32 -7.11
C ALA A 367 2.41 38.03 -6.32
N ILE A 368 2.39 37.90 -4.99
CA ILE A 368 3.48 38.38 -4.14
C ILE A 368 4.84 37.79 -4.60
N GLY A 369 5.88 38.60 -4.61
CA GLY A 369 7.19 38.27 -5.16
C GLY A 369 7.30 38.36 -6.68
N GLY A 370 6.19 38.54 -7.40
CA GLY A 370 6.15 38.73 -8.84
C GLY A 370 6.60 40.13 -9.29
N ALA A 371 6.70 40.32 -10.60
CA ALA A 371 7.15 41.57 -11.21
C ALA A 371 6.22 42.73 -10.86
N ASP A 372 4.90 42.47 -10.86
CA ASP A 372 3.88 43.50 -10.70
C ASP A 372 3.57 43.85 -9.25
N ALA A 373 3.84 42.93 -8.31
CA ALA A 373 3.63 43.15 -6.89
C ALA A 373 4.87 43.74 -6.20
N ASP A 374 6.06 43.18 -6.47
CA ASP A 374 7.28 43.49 -5.71
C ASP A 374 8.51 43.77 -6.60
N GLY A 375 8.35 43.80 -7.93
CA GLY A 375 9.45 44.02 -8.87
C GLY A 375 10.39 42.81 -9.05
N GLY A 376 9.88 41.60 -8.77
CA GLY A 376 10.59 40.34 -8.97
C GLY A 376 10.59 39.84 -10.41
N GLU A 377 10.69 38.52 -10.58
CA GLU A 377 10.53 37.88 -11.90
C GLU A 377 9.06 37.84 -12.31
N VAL A 378 8.80 37.76 -13.62
CA VAL A 378 7.44 37.60 -14.14
C VAL A 378 6.91 36.22 -13.71
N LEU A 379 5.86 36.22 -12.88
CA LEU A 379 5.18 35.02 -12.42
C LEU A 379 3.90 34.85 -13.24
N THR A 380 3.94 33.91 -14.18
CA THR A 380 2.78 33.52 -14.99
C THR A 380 1.90 32.52 -14.23
N GLY A 381 0.69 32.27 -14.74
CA GLY A 381 -0.18 31.23 -14.19
C GLY A 381 0.49 29.84 -14.09
N ALA A 382 1.49 29.54 -14.93
CA ALA A 382 2.24 28.29 -14.91
C ALA A 382 3.52 28.31 -14.05
N SER A 383 4.05 29.50 -13.73
CA SER A 383 5.32 29.62 -12.99
C SER A 383 5.13 30.10 -11.55
N VAL A 384 3.94 30.62 -11.19
CA VAL A 384 3.64 31.06 -9.83
C VAL A 384 3.68 29.91 -8.82
N ILE A 385 3.17 28.73 -9.20
CA ILE A 385 3.34 27.47 -8.47
C ILE A 385 4.10 26.51 -9.40
N PRO A 386 5.43 26.48 -9.33
CA PRO A 386 6.22 25.77 -10.34
C PRO A 386 6.11 24.25 -10.17
N ASP A 387 6.05 23.51 -11.28
CA ASP A 387 6.13 22.05 -11.27
C ASP A 387 7.57 21.54 -11.07
N THR A 388 8.13 21.85 -9.90
CA THR A 388 9.44 21.38 -9.43
C THR A 388 9.33 19.90 -9.04
N GLY A 389 10.03 19.03 -9.78
CA GLY A 389 10.03 17.59 -9.49
C GLY A 389 10.30 17.28 -8.02
N GLY A 390 9.39 16.56 -7.38
CA GLY A 390 9.53 16.16 -5.98
C GLY A 390 8.44 15.21 -5.50
N TYR A 391 7.86 14.44 -6.40
CA TYR A 391 6.72 13.57 -6.09
C TYR A 391 7.00 12.68 -4.87
N THR A 392 6.20 12.83 -3.82
CA THR A 392 6.39 12.14 -2.54
C THR A 392 5.05 11.80 -1.91
N TYR A 393 5.04 10.82 -1.00
CA TYR A 393 3.87 10.56 -0.16
C TYR A 393 3.67 11.63 0.93
N ASP A 394 4.73 12.38 1.27
CA ASP A 394 4.74 13.37 2.35
C ASP A 394 5.23 14.74 1.79
N PRO A 395 4.39 15.45 1.00
CA PRO A 395 4.80 16.69 0.32
C PRO A 395 4.92 17.91 1.23
N LEU A 396 4.24 17.93 2.37
CA LEU A 396 4.26 19.01 3.35
C LEU A 396 5.31 18.72 4.43
N SER A 397 6.03 19.75 4.85
CA SER A 397 7.11 19.61 5.84
C SER A 397 6.60 19.62 7.28
N ASN A 398 5.47 20.30 7.53
CA ASN A 398 4.96 20.55 8.88
C ASN A 398 3.53 20.04 9.11
N TYR A 399 3.10 19.03 8.34
CA TYR A 399 1.80 18.39 8.50
C TYR A 399 1.96 16.87 8.48
N ALA A 400 1.01 16.15 9.08
CA ALA A 400 0.90 14.70 8.94
C ALA A 400 -0.20 14.38 7.93
N GLU A 401 0.17 14.00 6.72
CA GLU A 401 -0.78 13.83 5.62
C GLU A 401 -1.55 12.52 5.71
N ILE A 402 -2.87 12.62 5.54
CA ILE A 402 -3.78 11.49 5.49
C ILE A 402 -4.43 11.49 4.10
N TRP A 403 -3.99 10.56 3.26
CA TRP A 403 -4.48 10.40 1.89
C TRP A 403 -5.79 9.62 1.81
N PRO A 404 -6.61 9.86 0.78
CA PRO A 404 -7.81 9.06 0.51
C PRO A 404 -7.46 7.58 0.26
N GLY A 405 -8.38 6.69 0.62
CA GLY A 405 -8.20 5.25 0.48
C GLY A 405 -7.97 4.84 -0.98
N GLY A 406 -7.10 3.86 -1.22
CA GLY A 406 -6.72 3.43 -2.57
C GLY A 406 -5.62 4.27 -3.22
N PHE A 407 -5.21 5.38 -2.60
CA PHE A 407 -4.03 6.16 -2.97
C PHE A 407 -2.89 6.02 -1.95
N ASP A 408 -3.08 5.26 -0.87
CA ASP A 408 -2.02 4.91 0.09
C ASP A 408 -1.07 3.83 -0.49
N ARG A 409 -0.05 3.42 0.30
CA ARG A 409 0.89 2.35 -0.09
C ARG A 409 0.25 0.95 -0.15
N SER A 410 -1.05 0.81 0.05
CA SER A 410 -1.76 -0.47 0.07
C SER A 410 -2.48 -0.70 -1.25
N ALA A 411 -1.72 -1.16 -2.25
CA ALA A 411 -2.30 -1.73 -3.44
C ALA A 411 -3.26 -2.87 -3.14
N SER A 412 -4.27 -3.04 -3.99
CA SER A 412 -4.98 -4.30 -4.09
C SER A 412 -4.00 -5.46 -4.27
N ALA A 413 -4.19 -6.53 -3.51
CA ALA A 413 -3.29 -7.67 -3.53
C ALA A 413 -4.07 -8.97 -3.74
N ASN A 414 -3.58 -9.80 -4.64
CA ASN A 414 -4.08 -11.16 -4.79
C ASN A 414 -3.54 -12.01 -3.63
N THR A 415 -4.45 -12.55 -2.83
CA THR A 415 -4.10 -13.36 -1.66
C THR A 415 -4.32 -14.84 -1.94
N PHE A 416 -3.28 -15.63 -1.70
CA PHE A 416 -3.23 -17.07 -1.89
C PHE A 416 -3.12 -17.76 -0.54
N ALA A 417 -4.12 -18.57 -0.19
CA ALA A 417 -4.06 -19.44 0.98
C ALA A 417 -3.36 -20.75 0.60
N LEU A 418 -2.17 -20.97 1.17
CA LEU A 418 -1.38 -22.18 1.00
C LEU A 418 -1.59 -23.09 2.21
N GLN A 419 -2.06 -24.32 2.00
CA GLN A 419 -2.16 -25.32 3.06
C GLN A 419 -0.76 -25.92 3.30
N ILE A 420 -0.09 -25.45 4.35
CA ILE A 420 1.31 -25.76 4.67
C ILE A 420 1.47 -26.84 5.75
N GLY A 421 0.37 -27.26 6.38
CA GLY A 421 0.34 -28.41 7.30
C GLY A 421 -0.80 -29.36 6.96
N GLU A 422 -1.02 -30.34 7.82
CA GLU A 422 -2.01 -31.39 7.61
C GLU A 422 -3.33 -31.12 8.35
N ASN A 423 -3.31 -30.24 9.35
CA ASN A 423 -4.50 -29.94 10.14
C ASN A 423 -5.27 -28.76 9.54
N SER A 424 -6.56 -28.70 9.84
CA SER A 424 -7.38 -27.54 9.52
C SER A 424 -6.80 -26.29 10.19
N GLY A 425 -6.60 -25.23 9.41
CA GLY A 425 -6.02 -23.97 9.89
C GLY A 425 -4.50 -23.86 9.75
N ASP A 426 -3.79 -24.95 9.39
CA ASP A 426 -2.36 -24.91 9.07
C ASP A 426 -2.13 -24.31 7.67
N SER A 427 -2.55 -23.05 7.51
CA SER A 427 -2.49 -22.31 6.26
C SER A 427 -1.64 -21.06 6.39
N LEU A 428 -0.91 -20.74 5.33
CA LEU A 428 -0.20 -19.48 5.16
C LEU A 428 -0.90 -18.68 4.08
N ALA A 429 -1.41 -17.50 4.43
CA ALA A 429 -1.82 -16.51 3.45
C ALA A 429 -0.58 -15.77 2.92
N VAL A 430 -0.43 -15.74 1.60
CA VAL A 430 0.60 -14.93 0.93
C VAL A 430 -0.11 -13.96 -0.01
N SER A 431 0.26 -12.69 0.07
CA SER A 431 -0.34 -11.63 -0.73
C SER A 431 0.69 -11.06 -1.69
N ILE A 432 0.30 -10.90 -2.95
CA ILE A 432 1.10 -10.28 -4.00
C ILE A 432 0.34 -9.04 -4.47
N GLY A 433 0.95 -7.87 -4.31
CA GLY A 433 0.36 -6.61 -4.74
C GLY A 433 0.22 -6.50 -6.26
N ALA A 434 -0.79 -5.76 -6.71
CA ALA A 434 -1.01 -5.45 -8.10
C ALA A 434 0.14 -4.60 -8.68
N THR A 435 0.46 -4.80 -9.96
CA THR A 435 1.55 -4.06 -10.65
C THR A 435 1.16 -3.56 -12.04
N THR A 436 -0.15 -3.49 -12.32
CA THR A 436 -0.66 -2.82 -13.52
C THR A 436 -0.26 -1.35 -13.51
N ILE A 437 -0.30 -0.69 -14.67
CA ILE A 437 0.08 0.73 -14.77
C ILE A 437 -0.74 1.63 -13.84
N ASN A 438 -2.03 1.33 -13.71
CA ASN A 438 -2.90 2.04 -12.78
C ASN A 438 -2.53 1.73 -11.32
N ALA A 439 -2.25 0.45 -11.01
CA ALA A 439 -1.77 0.07 -9.68
C ALA A 439 -0.47 0.81 -9.30
N LEU A 440 0.44 0.97 -10.25
CA LEU A 440 1.70 1.68 -10.00
C LEU A 440 1.56 3.21 -9.99
N GLY A 441 0.36 3.76 -10.22
CA GLY A 441 0.15 5.21 -10.32
C GLY A 441 0.82 5.85 -11.53
N LEU A 442 1.06 5.05 -12.59
CA LEU A 442 1.77 5.46 -13.79
C LEU A 442 0.83 5.77 -14.97
N ALA A 443 -0.49 5.79 -14.75
CA ALA A 443 -1.42 6.16 -15.80
C ALA A 443 -1.17 7.61 -16.25
N GLY A 444 -1.18 7.84 -17.56
CA GLY A 444 -1.04 9.18 -18.13
C GLY A 444 0.33 9.85 -17.94
N ILE A 445 1.40 9.13 -17.59
CA ILE A 445 2.74 9.73 -17.52
C ILE A 445 3.20 10.23 -18.90
N ASP A 446 3.76 11.44 -18.93
CA ASP A 446 4.29 12.06 -20.14
C ASP A 446 5.65 12.72 -19.88
N VAL A 447 6.72 12.09 -20.39
CA VAL A 447 8.09 12.63 -20.29
C VAL A 447 8.34 13.77 -21.28
N SER A 448 7.43 14.02 -22.22
CA SER A 448 7.60 15.10 -23.20
C SER A 448 7.24 16.48 -22.66
N THR A 449 6.32 16.52 -21.71
CA THR A 449 5.81 17.74 -21.09
C THR A 449 6.21 17.84 -19.62
N ALA A 450 6.19 16.73 -18.87
CA ALA A 450 6.42 16.72 -17.43
C ALA A 450 7.45 15.66 -16.96
N PRO A 451 8.69 15.63 -17.51
CA PRO A 451 9.68 14.60 -17.19
C PRO A 451 10.05 14.54 -15.70
N GLN A 452 10.08 15.67 -15.00
CA GLN A 452 10.37 15.74 -13.57
C GLN A 452 9.32 15.04 -12.71
N THR A 453 8.04 15.22 -13.04
CA THR A 453 6.92 14.52 -12.39
C THR A 453 6.99 13.01 -12.65
N VAL A 454 7.37 12.61 -13.87
CA VAL A 454 7.53 11.19 -14.21
C VAL A 454 8.63 10.52 -13.39
N ILE A 455 9.77 11.18 -13.17
CA ILE A 455 10.86 10.65 -12.32
C ILE A 455 10.31 10.28 -10.93
N GLY A 456 9.60 11.21 -10.29
CA GLY A 456 9.08 10.99 -8.94
C GLY A 456 8.00 9.90 -8.88
N LYS A 457 7.07 9.85 -9.86
CA LYS A 457 6.07 8.77 -9.94
C LYS A 457 6.71 7.39 -10.10
N VAL A 458 7.73 7.30 -10.94
CA VAL A 458 8.45 6.05 -11.18
C VAL A 458 9.28 5.64 -9.96
N ASP A 459 9.87 6.59 -9.23
CA ASP A 459 10.56 6.31 -7.97
C ASP A 459 9.62 5.71 -6.92
N LEU A 460 8.40 6.24 -6.77
CA LEU A 460 7.39 5.63 -5.89
C LEU A 460 6.97 4.23 -6.36
N ALA A 461 6.80 4.03 -7.66
CA ALA A 461 6.48 2.72 -8.23
C ALA A 461 7.60 1.69 -7.96
N ILE A 462 8.87 2.11 -8.06
CA ILE A 462 10.05 1.29 -7.74
C ILE A 462 10.06 0.94 -6.24
N ASP A 463 9.80 1.90 -5.36
CA ASP A 463 9.74 1.66 -3.91
C ASP A 463 8.65 0.66 -3.54
N TYR A 464 7.45 0.85 -4.10
CA TYR A 464 6.34 -0.09 -3.93
C TYR A 464 6.72 -1.50 -4.44
N LEU A 465 7.35 -1.61 -5.61
CA LEU A 465 7.79 -2.88 -6.16
C LEU A 465 8.83 -3.57 -5.27
N ASN A 466 9.79 -2.80 -4.75
CA ASN A 466 10.81 -3.29 -3.81
C ASN A 466 10.17 -3.84 -2.53
N GLU A 467 9.12 -3.18 -2.03
CA GLU A 467 8.34 -3.68 -0.89
C GLU A 467 7.64 -5.01 -1.22
N GLN A 468 7.00 -5.12 -2.39
CA GLN A 468 6.37 -6.37 -2.83
C GLN A 468 7.38 -7.52 -2.93
N ARG A 469 8.55 -7.28 -3.54
CA ARG A 469 9.63 -8.28 -3.62
C ARG A 469 10.15 -8.67 -2.24
N GLY A 470 10.26 -7.72 -1.32
CA GLY A 470 10.59 -8.00 0.08
C GLY A 470 9.60 -8.94 0.76
N ARG A 471 8.29 -8.71 0.56
CA ARG A 471 7.21 -9.56 1.11
C ARG A 471 7.21 -10.97 0.48
N VAL A 472 7.39 -11.07 -0.83
CA VAL A 472 7.49 -12.34 -1.55
C VAL A 472 8.72 -13.12 -1.09
N GLY A 473 9.89 -12.48 -1.00
CA GLY A 473 11.13 -13.10 -0.52
C GLY A 473 11.04 -13.58 0.93
N ALA A 474 10.42 -12.79 1.82
CA ALA A 474 10.16 -13.22 3.19
C ALA A 474 9.25 -14.45 3.25
N SER A 475 8.26 -14.53 2.37
CA SER A 475 7.35 -15.68 2.27
C SER A 475 8.05 -16.93 1.75
N ILE A 476 8.94 -16.81 0.76
CA ILE A 476 9.78 -17.92 0.27
C ILE A 476 10.65 -18.46 1.42
N ASN A 477 11.36 -17.60 2.15
CA ASN A 477 12.19 -18.01 3.28
C ASN A 477 11.38 -18.77 4.35
N ARG A 478 10.15 -18.31 4.65
CA ARG A 478 9.25 -19.00 5.58
C ARG A 478 8.82 -20.37 5.06
N LEU A 479 8.52 -20.49 3.77
CA LEU A 479 8.18 -21.77 3.15
C LEU A 479 9.37 -22.73 3.16
N ASP A 480 10.60 -22.28 2.89
CA ASP A 480 11.81 -23.11 2.97
C ASP A 480 12.06 -23.64 4.39
N HIS A 481 11.86 -22.81 5.42
CA HIS A 481 11.89 -23.29 6.81
C HIS A 481 10.78 -24.33 7.08
N THR A 482 9.60 -24.13 6.50
CA THR A 482 8.48 -25.05 6.62
C THR A 482 8.77 -26.39 5.94
N ILE A 483 9.40 -26.40 4.75
CA ILE A 483 9.86 -27.61 4.05
C ILE A 483 10.77 -28.42 4.97
N ASN A 484 11.79 -27.79 5.55
CA ASN A 484 12.75 -28.45 6.44
C ASN A 484 12.07 -29.02 7.69
N SER A 485 11.11 -28.28 8.27
CA SER A 485 10.32 -28.74 9.42
C SER A 485 9.45 -29.95 9.07
N ILE A 486 8.75 -29.92 7.94
CA ILE A 486 7.91 -31.03 7.47
C ILE A 486 8.78 -32.26 7.19
N ALA A 487 9.92 -32.10 6.51
CA ALA A 487 10.85 -33.19 6.22
C ALA A 487 11.34 -33.87 7.51
N HIS A 488 11.67 -33.08 8.53
CA HIS A 488 12.07 -33.59 9.85
C HIS A 488 10.92 -34.35 10.55
N ASN A 489 9.69 -33.82 10.49
CA ASN A 489 8.53 -34.50 11.06
C ASN A 489 8.19 -35.82 10.33
N ILE A 490 8.37 -35.88 9.01
CA ILE A 490 8.24 -37.11 8.22
C ILE A 490 9.27 -38.15 8.68
N GLU A 491 10.53 -37.75 8.84
CA GLU A 491 11.62 -38.64 9.25
C GLU A 491 11.38 -39.20 10.66
N THR A 492 11.12 -38.32 11.63
CA THR A 492 10.92 -38.70 13.04
C THR A 492 9.67 -39.55 13.24
N THR A 493 8.57 -39.23 12.55
CA THR A 493 7.34 -40.04 12.59
C THR A 493 7.54 -41.39 11.90
N SER A 494 8.29 -41.42 10.79
CA SER A 494 8.63 -42.68 10.11
C SER A 494 9.48 -43.59 10.99
N ALA A 495 10.48 -43.03 11.69
CA ALA A 495 11.30 -43.76 12.65
C ALA A 495 10.48 -44.26 13.85
N ALA A 496 9.55 -43.45 14.36
CA ALA A 496 8.64 -43.86 15.43
C ALA A 496 7.70 -44.98 14.98
N ARG A 497 7.15 -44.90 13.76
CA ARG A 497 6.31 -45.93 13.16
C ARG A 497 7.08 -47.25 13.01
N SER A 498 8.30 -47.18 12.49
CA SER A 498 9.20 -48.33 12.31
C SER A 498 9.46 -49.06 13.64
N ARG A 499 9.77 -48.34 14.73
CA ARG A 499 9.97 -48.95 16.06
C ARG A 499 8.77 -49.72 16.59
N ILE A 500 7.54 -49.35 16.19
CA ILE A 500 6.32 -50.01 16.64
C ILE A 500 5.95 -51.16 15.70
N LEU A 501 6.04 -50.93 14.40
CA LEU A 501 5.50 -51.80 13.37
C LEU A 501 6.51 -52.84 12.88
N ASP A 502 7.80 -52.51 12.76
CA ASP A 502 8.75 -53.34 12.05
C ASP A 502 9.17 -54.56 12.85
N THR A 503 9.40 -55.67 12.14
CA THR A 503 9.86 -56.92 12.73
C THR A 503 11.37 -56.88 12.99
N ASP A 504 11.78 -57.21 14.21
CA ASP A 504 13.17 -57.58 14.51
C ASP A 504 13.46 -58.97 13.92
N PHE A 505 14.02 -58.99 12.70
CA PHE A 505 14.32 -60.21 11.97
C PHE A 505 15.28 -61.14 12.72
N ALA A 506 16.27 -60.61 13.44
CA ALA A 506 17.24 -61.42 14.16
C ALA A 506 16.53 -62.20 15.29
N ARG A 507 15.69 -61.49 16.05
CA ARG A 507 14.92 -62.10 17.15
C ARG A 507 13.85 -63.07 16.64
N GLU A 508 13.06 -62.70 15.63
CA GLU A 508 12.00 -63.58 15.11
C GLU A 508 12.56 -64.80 14.39
N THR A 509 13.72 -64.71 13.72
CA THR A 509 14.38 -65.88 13.11
C THR A 509 14.87 -66.86 14.18
N GLY A 510 15.44 -66.35 15.28
CA GLY A 510 15.81 -67.20 16.43
C GLY A 510 14.61 -67.92 17.05
N GLU A 511 13.48 -67.22 17.21
CA GLU A 511 12.23 -67.82 17.68
C GLU A 511 11.64 -68.83 16.68
N LEU A 512 11.72 -68.56 15.38
CA LEU A 512 11.32 -69.51 14.33
C LEU A 512 12.08 -70.82 14.48
N THR A 513 13.41 -70.76 14.59
CA THR A 513 14.26 -71.95 14.78
C THR A 513 13.90 -72.68 16.06
N ARG A 514 13.70 -71.96 17.17
CA ARG A 514 13.29 -72.55 18.46
C ARG A 514 11.96 -73.29 18.35
N GLN A 515 10.96 -72.70 17.67
CA GLN A 515 9.64 -73.30 17.50
C GLN A 515 9.64 -74.50 16.56
N GLN A 516 10.47 -74.50 15.51
CA GLN A 516 10.67 -75.66 14.64
C GLN A 516 11.24 -76.87 15.42
N ILE A 517 12.22 -76.64 16.32
CA ILE A 517 12.78 -77.68 17.18
C ILE A 517 11.71 -78.23 18.15
N LEU A 518 10.88 -77.34 18.73
CA LEU A 518 9.79 -77.74 19.62
C LEU A 518 8.70 -78.52 18.88
N GLN A 519 8.34 -78.14 17.66
CA GLN A 519 7.38 -78.88 16.83
C GLN A 519 7.86 -80.32 16.59
N GLN A 520 9.13 -80.51 16.21
CA GLN A 520 9.73 -81.84 16.01
C GLN A 520 9.75 -82.66 17.30
N SER A 521 10.05 -82.02 18.44
CA SER A 521 10.06 -82.64 19.76
C SER A 521 8.65 -83.06 20.20
N SER A 522 7.64 -82.21 20.01
CA SER A 522 6.24 -82.48 20.35
C SER A 522 5.62 -83.58 19.49
N GLN A 523 5.99 -83.68 18.21
CA GLN A 523 5.59 -84.80 17.35
C GLN A 523 6.16 -86.13 17.87
N THR A 524 7.40 -86.11 18.34
CA THR A 524 8.06 -87.28 18.95
C THR A 524 7.38 -87.68 20.27
N ILE A 525 7.04 -86.71 21.13
CA ILE A 525 6.32 -86.94 22.40
C ILE A 525 4.89 -87.42 22.14
N LEU A 526 4.19 -86.87 21.14
CA LEU A 526 2.86 -87.33 20.74
C LEU A 526 2.90 -88.79 20.25
N ALA A 527 3.89 -89.13 19.43
CA ALA A 527 4.13 -90.50 18.99
C ALA A 527 4.43 -91.43 20.18
N GLN A 528 5.18 -90.97 21.19
CA GLN A 528 5.48 -91.74 22.41
C GLN A 528 4.27 -91.87 23.35
N ALA A 529 3.48 -90.81 23.53
CA ALA A 529 2.28 -90.79 24.35
C ALA A 529 1.16 -91.68 23.79
N ASN A 530 1.15 -91.93 22.48
CA ASN A 530 0.26 -92.89 21.84
C ASN A 530 0.70 -94.35 22.00
N LYS A 531 2.00 -94.63 22.22
CA LYS A 531 2.52 -95.99 22.42
C LYS A 531 2.13 -96.60 23.77
N LEU A 532 2.05 -95.81 24.83
CA LEU A 532 1.77 -96.30 26.19
C LEU A 532 0.40 -96.98 26.32
N PRO A 533 -0.72 -96.39 25.84
CA PRO A 533 -2.01 -97.06 25.89
C PRO A 533 -2.14 -98.20 24.88
N GLN A 534 -1.43 -98.13 23.73
CA GLN A 534 -1.39 -99.23 22.75
C GLN A 534 -0.72 -100.48 23.33
N GLN A 535 0.36 -100.31 24.09
CA GLN A 535 1.02 -101.40 24.82
C GLN A 535 0.12 -102.00 25.91
N VAL A 536 -0.70 -101.18 26.59
CA VAL A 536 -1.65 -101.68 27.60
C VAL A 536 -2.86 -102.35 26.94
N LEU A 537 -3.36 -101.85 25.81
CA LEU A 537 -4.41 -102.50 25.01
C LEU A 537 -3.95 -103.85 24.45
N SER A 538 -2.70 -103.96 23.99
CA SER A 538 -2.14 -105.23 23.51
C SER A 538 -1.88 -106.26 24.62
N LEU A 539 -1.93 -105.84 25.89
CA LEU A 539 -1.80 -106.72 27.06
C LEU A 539 -3.16 -107.10 27.67
N LEU A 540 -4.26 -106.46 27.24
CA LEU A 540 -5.62 -106.70 27.72
C LEU A 540 -6.55 -107.30 26.63
N GLY A 541 -6.04 -107.52 25.42
CA GLY A 541 -6.75 -108.10 24.28
C GLY A 541 -6.12 -109.40 23.83
#